data_AF-A0A0L7LSL8-F1
#
_entry.id   AF-A0A0L7LSL8-F1
#
_cell.length_a   1.000
_cell.length_b   1.000
_cell.length_c   1.000
_cell.angle_alpha   90.00
_cell.angle_beta   90.00
_cell.angle_gamma   90.00
#
_symmetry.space_group_name_H-M   'P 1'
#
loop_
_entity.id
_entity.type
_entity.pdbx_description
1 polymer ?
#
loop_
_entity_poly.entity_id
_entity_poly.type
_entity_poly.pdbx_seq_one_letter_code
_entity_poly.pdbx_strand_id
1 'polypeptide(L)'
;MAARKSLARQKADWETRTVSWIRKRDLHILTVGVHTYSSDARFAALHADGSDEWTLRVAPAQPRDSGAYECQFYESSYMLEIKHPVFRNKQKATNAN
;
A
#
# COMPACT_ATOMS: atom_id res chain seq x y z
N MET A 1 -16.68 -15.29 -42.59
CA MET A 1 -17.41 -15.17 -41.31
C MET A 1 -16.40 -14.79 -40.25
N ALA A 2 -16.31 -13.49 -39.91
CA ALA A 2 -15.35 -13.02 -38.91
C ALA A 2 -15.82 -13.38 -37.50
N ALA A 3 -14.86 -13.81 -36.70
CA ALA A 3 -15.03 -14.40 -35.38
C ALA A 3 -15.74 -13.46 -34.39
N ARG A 4 -16.83 -13.94 -33.79
CA ARG A 4 -17.30 -13.40 -32.51
C ARG A 4 -16.50 -14.05 -31.38
N LYS A 5 -15.27 -13.58 -31.18
CA LYS A 5 -14.57 -13.85 -29.90
C LYS A 5 -15.41 -13.18 -28.81
N SER A 6 -15.95 -14.00 -27.92
CA SER A 6 -16.70 -13.60 -26.73
C SER A 6 -15.97 -12.47 -26.00
N LEU A 7 -16.64 -11.31 -25.89
CA LEU A 7 -16.17 -10.13 -25.16
C LEU A 7 -16.10 -10.36 -23.63
N ALA A 8 -16.43 -11.55 -23.14
CA ALA A 8 -16.40 -11.88 -21.71
C ALA A 8 -14.99 -12.18 -21.16
N ARG A 9 -13.94 -12.22 -22.00
CA ARG A 9 -12.54 -12.43 -21.56
C ARG A 9 -11.69 -11.16 -21.52
N GLN A 10 -12.30 -9.99 -21.60
CA GLN A 10 -11.57 -8.72 -21.62
C GLN A 10 -12.16 -7.70 -20.66
N LYS A 11 -12.47 -8.15 -19.45
CA LYS A 11 -12.53 -7.27 -18.28
C LYS A 11 -11.37 -7.64 -17.36
N ALA A 12 -10.16 -7.59 -17.93
CA ALA A 12 -8.95 -7.70 -17.16
C ALA A 12 -8.84 -6.45 -16.29
N ASP A 13 -8.87 -6.72 -14.98
CA ASP A 13 -7.88 -6.18 -14.07
C ASP A 13 -7.96 -4.67 -13.81
N TRP A 14 -9.08 -4.24 -13.22
CA TRP A 14 -9.07 -3.02 -12.41
C TRP A 14 -9.69 -3.25 -11.04
N GLU A 15 -9.42 -4.42 -10.43
CA GLU A 15 -9.27 -4.45 -8.98
C GLU A 15 -8.00 -3.66 -8.59
N THR A 16 -7.87 -2.41 -9.07
CA THR A 16 -6.76 -1.49 -8.78
C THR A 16 -6.98 -0.92 -7.38
N ARG A 17 -7.12 -1.81 -6.40
CA ARG A 17 -6.84 -1.45 -5.01
C ARG A 17 -5.38 -1.11 -4.99
N THR A 18 -5.08 0.13 -4.68
CA THR A 18 -3.70 0.51 -4.57
C THR A 18 -3.47 1.13 -3.22
N VAL A 19 -2.26 0.94 -2.71
CA VAL A 19 -1.89 1.30 -1.35
C VAL A 19 -0.83 2.40 -1.39
N SER A 20 -0.97 3.43 -0.58
CA SER A 20 0.10 4.39 -0.31
C SER A 20 0.61 4.25 1.11
N TRP A 21 1.91 4.49 1.27
CA TRP A 21 2.56 4.54 2.58
C TRP A 21 3.03 5.96 2.86
N ILE A 22 2.65 6.50 4.01
CA ILE A 22 2.95 7.86 4.43
C ILE A 22 3.65 7.83 5.78
N ARG A 23 4.73 8.60 5.92
CA ARG A 23 5.38 8.78 7.23
C ARG A 23 4.67 9.90 8.00
N LYS A 24 4.17 9.61 9.21
CA LYS A 24 3.28 10.57 9.92
C LYS A 24 3.97 11.81 10.46
N ARG A 25 5.28 11.75 10.76
CA ARG A 25 6.01 12.88 11.38
C ARG A 25 6.14 14.10 10.46
N ASP A 26 6.23 13.86 9.16
CA ASP A 26 6.51 14.84 8.11
C ASP A 26 5.49 14.79 6.96
N LEU A 27 4.48 13.91 7.07
CA LEU A 27 3.46 13.63 6.05
C LEU A 27 4.06 13.28 4.68
N HIS A 28 5.30 12.76 4.65
CA HIS A 28 5.98 12.43 3.42
C HIS A 28 5.43 11.13 2.84
N ILE A 29 4.97 11.19 1.59
CA ILE A 29 4.56 10.01 0.83
C ILE A 29 5.82 9.22 0.48
N LEU A 30 5.89 7.98 0.98
CA LEU A 30 7.01 7.09 0.75
C LEU A 30 6.82 6.32 -0.54
N THR A 31 5.63 5.72 -0.72
CA THR A 31 5.30 4.91 -1.89
C THR A 31 3.82 5.06 -2.24
N VAL A 32 3.50 4.81 -3.52
CA VAL A 32 2.13 4.68 -4.04
C VAL A 32 2.11 3.48 -4.97
N GLY A 33 1.34 2.46 -4.62
CA GLY A 33 1.51 1.12 -5.16
C GLY A 33 2.96 0.67 -5.00
N VAL A 34 3.51 0.05 -6.03
CA VAL A 34 4.92 -0.38 -6.09
C VAL A 34 5.90 0.78 -6.35
N HIS A 35 5.40 1.99 -6.64
CA HIS A 35 6.23 3.14 -7.00
C HIS A 35 6.72 3.86 -5.74
N THR A 36 8.01 4.17 -5.69
CA THR A 36 8.62 4.86 -4.54
C THR A 36 8.81 6.34 -4.84
N TYR A 37 8.30 7.20 -3.97
CA TYR A 37 8.38 8.66 -4.05
C TYR A 37 9.45 9.25 -3.13
N SER A 38 9.86 8.50 -2.10
CA SER A 38 10.96 8.93 -1.25
C SER A 38 12.29 8.91 -2.00
N SER A 39 13.16 9.88 -1.72
CA SER A 39 14.54 9.89 -2.22
C SER A 39 15.46 8.89 -1.51
N ASP A 40 15.02 8.33 -0.38
CA ASP A 40 15.74 7.31 0.36
C ASP A 40 15.38 5.91 -0.18
N ALA A 41 16.31 5.30 -0.94
CA ALA A 41 16.14 4.02 -1.62
C ALA A 41 15.91 2.81 -0.69
N ARG A 42 16.04 3.00 0.63
CA ARG A 42 15.76 1.96 1.63
C ARG A 42 14.27 1.67 1.76
N PHE A 43 13.41 2.63 1.40
CA PHE A 43 11.96 2.48 1.39
C PHE A 43 11.52 1.82 0.09
N ALA A 44 10.73 0.76 0.20
CA ALA A 44 10.11 0.10 -0.95
C ALA A 44 8.76 -0.50 -0.53
N ALA A 45 7.79 -0.47 -1.44
CA ALA A 45 6.56 -1.23 -1.28
C ALA A 45 6.72 -2.60 -1.96
N LEU A 46 6.34 -3.65 -1.24
CA LEU A 46 6.29 -5.01 -1.74
C LEU A 46 4.84 -5.44 -1.85
N HIS A 47 4.51 -6.02 -2.99
CA HIS A 47 3.19 -6.56 -3.32
C HIS A 47 3.43 -7.81 -4.17
N ALA A 48 2.86 -8.93 -3.76
CA ALA A 48 2.96 -10.18 -4.51
C ALA A 48 1.82 -10.25 -5.53
N ASP A 49 2.13 -10.69 -6.75
CA ASP A 49 1.15 -10.83 -7.82
C ASP A 49 -0.03 -11.71 -7.36
N GLY A 50 -1.26 -11.16 -7.45
CA GLY A 50 -2.48 -11.84 -7.02
C GLY A 50 -2.74 -11.86 -5.51
N SER A 51 -1.92 -11.18 -4.70
CA SER A 51 -2.15 -11.00 -3.26
C SER A 51 -2.85 -9.67 -2.96
N ASP A 52 -3.62 -9.59 -1.88
CA ASP A 52 -4.12 -8.33 -1.31
C ASP A 52 -3.13 -7.72 -0.29
N GLU A 53 -2.03 -8.40 0.00
CA GLU A 53 -1.06 -8.00 1.02
C GLU A 53 -0.04 -6.98 0.49
N TRP A 54 0.05 -5.85 1.20
CA TRP A 54 1.02 -4.79 0.93
C TRP A 54 1.95 -4.61 2.12
N THR A 55 3.26 -4.63 1.87
CA THR A 55 4.28 -4.43 2.90
C THR A 55 5.18 -3.26 2.57
N LEU A 56 5.37 -2.35 3.52
CA LEU A 56 6.44 -1.36 3.46
C LEU A 56 7.73 -1.98 4.00
N ARG A 57 8.73 -2.12 3.13
CA ARG A 57 10.09 -2.51 3.51
C ARG A 57 10.92 -1.26 3.78
N VAL A 58 11.64 -1.26 4.90
CA VAL A 58 12.68 -0.28 5.22
C VAL A 58 13.99 -1.02 5.51
N ALA A 59 14.93 -1.03 4.56
CA ALA A 59 16.15 -1.82 4.69
C ALA A 59 17.40 -1.14 4.08
N PRO A 60 18.52 -1.03 4.83
CA PRO A 60 18.66 -1.36 6.26
C PRO A 60 17.94 -0.34 7.14
N ALA A 61 17.24 -0.80 8.18
CA ALA A 61 16.55 0.09 9.13
C ALA A 61 17.55 0.83 10.02
N GLN A 62 17.21 2.07 10.39
CA GLN A 62 18.03 2.91 11.26
C GLN A 62 17.18 3.46 12.41
N PRO A 63 17.79 3.86 13.55
CA PRO A 63 17.04 4.40 14.70
C PRO A 63 16.11 5.56 14.33
N ARG A 64 16.52 6.40 13.36
CA ARG A 64 15.73 7.54 12.85
C ARG A 64 14.46 7.15 12.08
N ASP A 65 14.32 5.90 11.66
CA ASP A 65 13.13 5.42 10.97
C ASP A 65 12.04 5.02 11.97
N SER A 66 12.33 5.00 13.26
CA SER A 66 11.33 4.79 14.30
C SER A 66 10.25 5.86 14.22
N GLY A 67 8.98 5.44 14.31
CA GLY A 67 7.85 6.35 14.27
C GLY A 67 6.60 5.69 13.67
N ALA A 68 5.56 6.50 13.51
CA ALA A 68 4.30 6.04 12.91
C ALA A 68 4.32 6.19 11.40
N TYR A 69 3.84 5.14 10.73
CA TYR A 69 3.58 5.07 9.30
C TYR A 69 2.10 4.82 9.10
N GLU A 70 1.54 5.38 8.04
CA GLU A 70 0.14 5.22 7.68
C GLU A 70 0.04 4.52 6.33
N CYS A 71 -0.80 3.50 6.27
CA CYS A 71 -1.19 2.81 5.05
C CYS A 71 -2.56 3.34 4.63
N GLN A 72 -2.67 3.87 3.40
CA GLN A 72 -3.94 4.29 2.83
C GLN A 72 -4.27 3.41 1.64
N PHE A 73 -5.54 2.99 1.54
CA PHE A 73 -6.03 2.18 0.42
C PHE A 73 -6.94 3.05 -0.44
N TYR A 74 -6.79 2.94 -1.76
CA TYR A 74 -7.70 3.55 -2.71
C TYR A 74 -8.30 2.48 -3.60
N GLU A 75 -9.63 2.38 -3.56
CA GLU A 75 -10.40 1.56 -4.47
C GLU A 75 -11.00 2.49 -5.54
N SER A 76 -10.65 2.24 -6.81
CA SER A 76 -11.03 3.09 -7.93
C SER A 76 -12.54 3.15 -8.19
N SER A 77 -13.35 2.31 -7.51
CA SER A 77 -14.82 2.34 -7.57
C SER A 77 -15.45 3.41 -6.67
N TYR A 78 -14.71 4.01 -5.73
CA TYR A 78 -15.16 5.10 -4.85
C TYR A 78 -14.08 6.16 -4.66
N MET A 79 -13.60 6.75 -5.76
CA MET A 79 -12.79 7.96 -5.69
C MET A 79 -13.68 9.16 -5.31
N LEU A 80 -14.07 9.25 -4.02
CA LEU A 80 -14.45 10.44 -3.22
C LEU A 80 -15.30 10.01 -1.99
N GLU A 81 -14.67 9.81 -0.85
CA GLU A 81 -15.11 10.32 0.47
C GLU A 81 -14.08 9.92 1.54
N ILE A 82 -13.40 10.90 2.12
CA ILE A 82 -12.55 10.69 3.30
C ILE A 82 -13.45 10.29 4.47
N LYS A 83 -13.51 9.00 4.81
CA LYS A 83 -14.06 8.53 6.09
C LYS A 83 -12.90 8.09 6.98
N HIS A 84 -12.57 9.00 7.90
CA HIS A 84 -11.64 8.87 9.02
C HIS A 84 -11.50 7.41 9.53
N PRO A 85 -10.29 6.83 9.58
CA PRO A 85 -10.11 5.53 10.21
C PRO A 85 -10.00 5.66 11.73
N VAL A 86 -10.87 4.93 12.45
CA VAL A 86 -10.68 4.61 13.87
C VAL A 86 -9.73 3.41 13.92
N PHE A 87 -8.49 3.62 14.40
CA PHE A 87 -7.56 2.52 14.64
C PHE A 87 -7.63 2.04 16.09
N ARG A 88 -8.00 0.76 16.28
CA ARG A 88 -7.73 0.02 17.53
C ARG A 88 -6.32 -0.54 17.48
N ASN A 89 -5.46 -0.04 18.36
CA ASN A 89 -4.13 -0.57 18.60
C ASN A 89 -4.23 -2.00 19.18
N LYS A 90 -3.68 -3.00 18.49
CA LYS A 90 -3.30 -4.27 19.12
C LYS A 90 -1.78 -4.36 19.12
N GLN A 91 -1.15 -3.75 20.13
CA GLN A 91 0.15 -4.21 20.58
C GLN A 91 -0.04 -5.62 21.16
N LYS A 92 0.48 -6.64 20.49
CA LYS A 92 1.05 -7.76 21.25
C LYS A 92 2.52 -7.39 21.50
N ALA A 93 2.73 -6.71 22.62
CA ALA A 93 3.98 -6.82 23.32
C ALA A 93 4.11 -8.28 23.77
N THR A 94 5.06 -9.01 23.21
CA THR A 94 5.70 -10.10 23.93
C THR A 94 7.16 -9.74 24.03
N ASN A 95 7.53 -9.51 25.29
CA ASN A 95 8.82 -9.08 25.79
C ASN A 95 9.99 -9.95 25.32
N ALA A 96 11.14 -9.30 25.29
CA ALA A 96 12.45 -9.78 25.75
C ALA A 96 12.55 -11.27 26.14
N ASN A 97 13.42 -11.98 25.44
CA ASN A 97 14.69 -12.46 26.00
C ASN A 97 15.73 -12.54 24.88
#